data_AF-A0A7V8X009-F1
#
_entry.id   AF-A0A7V8X009-F1
#
_cell.length_a   1.000
_cell.length_b   1.000
_cell.length_c   1.000
_cell.angle_alpha   90.00
_cell.angle_beta   90.00
_cell.angle_gamma   90.00
#
_symmetry.space_group_name_H-M   'P 1'
#
loop_
_entity.id
_entity.type
_entity.pdbx_description
1 polymer ?
#
loop_
_entity_poly.entity_id
_entity_poly.type
_entity_poly.pdbx_seq_one_letter_code
_entity_poly.pdbx_strand_id
1 'polypeptide(L)'
;MGELRFAAAVAVAALASVLPIPEAAADPAADRMQADVAALSGAAPREAGTAREAAAFDFISNRLAQLGVAVGGEDVPLPNGRTSRNRWTSFGTGPVEILLGGHVDTLAVSPGADDNGSGVAVLLELARRLDDGSVRVPPGTTVTLVWFGAEERLAGRVANDHHYGSRQLAAERLAAGQPP
;
A
#
# COMPACT_ATOMS: atom_id res chain seq x y z
N MET A 1 -37.01 10.37 61.69
CA MET A 1 -35.97 10.91 60.79
C MET A 1 -35.14 9.74 60.30
N GLY A 2 -35.26 9.43 59.00
CA GLY A 2 -34.58 8.31 58.34
C GLY A 2 -34.93 8.36 56.85
N GLU A 3 -33.98 8.83 56.05
CA GLU A 3 -34.08 9.17 54.62
C GLU A 3 -34.14 7.91 53.72
N LEU A 4 -35.01 7.90 52.70
CA LEU A 4 -34.71 7.90 51.24
C LEU A 4 -33.62 6.87 50.80
N ARG A 5 -33.75 6.01 49.78
CA ARG A 5 -34.31 6.17 48.42
C ARG A 5 -34.55 4.81 47.76
N PHE A 6 -35.60 4.71 46.94
CA PHE A 6 -35.66 3.76 45.82
C PHE A 6 -34.71 4.27 44.72
N ALA A 7 -33.77 3.44 44.27
CA ALA A 7 -33.08 3.64 43.01
C ALA A 7 -33.48 2.51 42.06
N ALA A 8 -34.29 2.84 41.05
CA ALA A 8 -34.63 1.94 39.97
C ALA A 8 -33.40 1.73 39.08
N ALA A 9 -32.98 0.49 38.90
CA ALA A 9 -32.01 0.13 37.89
C ALA A 9 -32.67 0.22 36.52
N VAL A 10 -32.29 1.21 35.70
CA VAL A 10 -32.64 1.24 34.28
C VAL A 10 -31.62 0.38 33.55
N ALA A 11 -32.02 -0.85 33.21
CA ALA A 11 -31.25 -1.68 32.29
C ALA A 11 -31.40 -1.12 30.87
N VAL A 12 -30.37 -0.45 30.36
CA VAL A 12 -30.28 -0.10 28.94
C VAL A 12 -29.84 -1.36 28.20
N ALA A 13 -30.80 -2.13 27.69
CA ALA A 13 -30.52 -3.17 26.73
C ALA A 13 -30.18 -2.51 25.39
N ALA A 14 -28.88 -2.34 25.11
CA ALA A 14 -28.43 -2.00 23.78
C ALA A 14 -28.65 -3.23 22.88
N LEU A 15 -29.75 -3.25 22.14
CA LEU A 15 -29.91 -4.13 20.98
C LEU A 15 -28.92 -3.65 19.92
N ALA A 16 -27.68 -4.15 19.98
CA ALA A 16 -26.78 -4.11 18.85
C ALA A 16 -27.38 -5.05 17.79
N SER A 17 -28.15 -4.50 16.85
CA SER A 17 -28.39 -5.18 15.57
C SER A 17 -27.08 -5.18 14.81
N VAL A 18 -26.16 -6.06 15.22
CA VAL A 18 -25.02 -6.47 14.40
C VAL A 18 -25.66 -7.24 13.26
N LEU A 19 -25.95 -6.55 12.16
CA LEU A 19 -26.14 -7.25 10.89
C LEU A 19 -24.89 -8.14 10.73
N PRO A 20 -25.04 -9.45 10.53
CA PRO A 20 -23.89 -10.29 10.24
C PRO A 20 -23.22 -9.67 9.02
N ILE A 21 -21.98 -9.21 9.18
CA ILE A 21 -21.13 -8.92 8.03
C ILE A 21 -21.10 -10.26 7.28
N PRO A 22 -21.58 -10.30 6.02
CA PRO A 22 -21.51 -11.54 5.25
C PRO A 22 -20.07 -11.99 5.34
N GLU A 23 -19.85 -13.18 5.91
CA GLU A 23 -18.53 -13.78 5.90
C GLU A 23 -18.15 -13.85 4.43
N ALA A 24 -17.19 -13.02 4.03
CA ALA A 24 -16.71 -13.00 2.66
C ALA A 24 -16.34 -14.45 2.37
N ALA A 25 -17.01 -15.07 1.39
CA ALA A 25 -16.77 -16.46 1.01
C ALA A 25 -15.26 -16.70 1.04
N ALA A 26 -14.78 -17.71 1.78
CA ALA A 26 -13.38 -17.91 2.13
C ALA A 26 -12.44 -17.59 0.97
N ASP A 27 -12.03 -16.31 0.90
CA ASP A 27 -11.26 -15.79 -0.21
C ASP A 27 -9.81 -15.94 0.20
N PRO A 28 -9.01 -16.76 -0.49
CA PRO A 28 -7.61 -16.96 -0.16
C PRO A 28 -6.78 -15.66 -0.26
N ALA A 29 -7.37 -14.55 -0.70
CA ALA A 29 -6.77 -13.23 -0.67
C ALA A 29 -6.29 -12.81 0.70
N ALA A 30 -7.06 -13.06 1.77
CA ALA A 30 -6.65 -12.67 3.11
C ALA A 30 -5.34 -13.38 3.50
N ASP A 31 -5.26 -14.70 3.24
CA ASP A 31 -4.07 -15.50 3.52
C ASP A 31 -2.87 -15.07 2.69
N ARG A 32 -3.07 -14.81 1.39
CA ARG A 32 -2.00 -14.30 0.49
C ARG A 32 -1.48 -12.95 0.96
N MET A 33 -2.38 -12.01 1.24
CA MET A 33 -2.02 -10.67 1.69
C MET A 33 -1.31 -10.72 3.05
N GLN A 34 -1.77 -11.57 3.98
CA GLN A 34 -1.10 -11.77 5.25
C GLN A 34 0.31 -12.35 5.07
N ALA A 35 0.49 -13.29 4.14
CA ALA A 35 1.81 -13.82 3.79
C ALA A 35 2.72 -12.75 3.17
N ASP A 36 2.20 -11.88 2.32
CA ASP A 36 2.95 -10.78 1.72
C ASP A 36 3.34 -9.72 2.77
N VAL A 37 2.42 -9.34 3.66
CA VAL A 37 2.72 -8.46 4.80
C VAL A 37 3.80 -9.07 5.70
N ALA A 38 3.71 -10.37 6.00
CA ALA A 38 4.70 -11.06 6.82
C ALA A 38 6.08 -11.12 6.14
N ALA A 39 6.12 -11.32 4.82
CA ALA A 39 7.37 -11.30 4.05
C ALA A 39 8.03 -9.92 4.06
N LEU A 40 7.24 -8.85 3.99
CA LEU A 40 7.73 -7.48 4.00
C LEU A 40 8.17 -7.05 5.42
N SER A 41 7.41 -7.43 6.44
CA SER A 41 7.55 -6.95 7.84
C SER A 41 8.53 -7.79 8.66
N GLY A 42 9.50 -8.42 8.02
CA GLY A 42 10.48 -9.31 8.65
C GLY A 42 11.33 -8.63 9.73
N ALA A 43 12.38 -9.32 10.19
CA ALA A 43 13.15 -8.92 11.37
C ALA A 43 13.88 -7.56 11.31
N ALA A 44 13.93 -6.89 10.15
CA ALA A 44 14.60 -5.61 9.99
C ALA A 44 13.77 -4.64 9.12
N PRO A 45 13.79 -3.32 9.43
CA PRO A 45 13.15 -2.28 8.64
C PRO A 45 13.63 -2.20 7.19
N ARG A 46 12.80 -1.64 6.32
CA ARG A 46 13.04 -1.40 4.89
C ARG A 46 13.36 0.07 4.63
N GLU A 47 14.32 0.64 5.36
CA GLU A 47 14.64 2.06 5.20
C GLU A 47 15.05 2.42 3.76
N ALA A 48 14.65 3.60 3.32
CA ALA A 48 14.91 4.09 1.97
C ALA A 48 16.40 4.04 1.56
N GLY A 49 16.63 3.49 0.37
CA GLY A 49 17.93 3.27 -0.25
C GLY A 49 18.74 2.11 0.35
N THR A 50 18.17 1.30 1.25
CA THR A 50 18.85 0.11 1.81
C THR A 50 18.76 -1.10 0.88
N ALA A 51 19.65 -2.07 1.11
CA ALA A 51 19.51 -3.41 0.53
C ALA A 51 18.20 -4.10 0.94
N ARG A 52 17.60 -3.72 2.09
CA ARG A 52 16.31 -4.25 2.55
C ARG A 52 15.14 -3.69 1.76
N GLU A 53 15.12 -2.38 1.51
CA GLU A 53 14.15 -1.77 0.60
C GLU A 53 14.32 -2.32 -0.82
N ALA A 54 15.56 -2.45 -1.31
CA ALA A 54 15.82 -3.07 -2.61
C ALA A 54 15.27 -4.51 -2.70
N ALA A 55 15.49 -5.33 -1.66
CA ALA A 55 14.94 -6.68 -1.59
C ALA A 55 13.40 -6.70 -1.54
N ALA A 56 12.76 -5.69 -0.94
CA ALA A 56 11.31 -5.56 -0.95
C ALA A 56 10.78 -5.21 -2.35
N PHE A 57 11.46 -4.33 -3.10
CA PHE A 57 11.14 -4.10 -4.51
C PHE A 57 11.36 -5.33 -5.39
N ASP A 58 12.41 -6.11 -5.12
CA ASP A 58 12.66 -7.36 -5.82
C ASP A 58 11.56 -8.39 -5.52
N PHE A 59 11.09 -8.46 -4.26
CA PHE A 59 9.94 -9.28 -3.87
C PHE A 59 8.67 -8.88 -4.63
N ILE A 60 8.35 -7.59 -4.69
CA ILE A 60 7.21 -7.06 -5.45
C ILE A 60 7.34 -7.42 -6.93
N SER A 61 8.51 -7.18 -7.53
CA SER A 61 8.76 -7.47 -8.94
C SER A 61 8.64 -8.96 -9.24
N ASN A 62 9.08 -9.83 -8.33
CA ASN A 62 8.94 -11.28 -8.46
C ASN A 62 7.48 -11.73 -8.35
N ARG A 63 6.69 -11.12 -7.46
CA ARG A 63 5.25 -11.38 -7.37
C ARG A 63 4.53 -11.02 -8.66
N LEU A 64 4.84 -9.86 -9.25
CA LEU A 64 4.27 -9.44 -10.54
C LEU A 64 4.73 -10.34 -11.68
N ALA A 65 6.01 -10.74 -11.70
CA ALA A 65 6.54 -11.67 -12.69
C ALA A 65 5.86 -13.05 -12.63
N GLN A 66 5.46 -13.52 -11.44
CA GLN A 66 4.68 -14.76 -11.28
C GLN A 66 3.28 -14.67 -11.89
N LEU A 67 2.72 -13.46 -12.03
CA LEU A 67 1.47 -13.21 -12.75
C LEU A 67 1.69 -13.08 -14.27
N GLY A 68 2.92 -12.89 -14.72
CA GLY A 68 3.23 -12.63 -16.13
C GLY A 68 2.88 -11.21 -16.59
N VAL A 69 2.66 -10.27 -15.66
CA VAL A 69 2.35 -8.87 -15.98
C VAL A 69 3.63 -8.05 -16.17
N ALA A 70 3.53 -6.99 -16.98
CA ALA A 70 4.66 -6.10 -17.24
C ALA A 70 4.99 -5.25 -16.00
N VAL A 71 6.27 -5.21 -15.63
CA VAL A 71 6.77 -4.39 -14.52
C VAL A 71 7.56 -3.22 -15.06
N GLY A 72 7.03 -2.02 -14.88
CA GLY A 72 7.72 -0.76 -15.10
C GLY A 72 8.37 -0.23 -13.83
N GLY A 73 9.17 0.81 -13.96
CA GLY A 73 9.82 1.43 -12.81
C GLY A 73 10.85 2.48 -13.20
N GLU A 74 11.26 3.23 -12.18
CA GLU A 74 12.38 4.17 -12.24
C GLU A 74 13.20 4.10 -10.96
N ASP A 75 14.42 4.61 -11.02
CA ASP A 75 15.25 4.82 -9.85
C ASP A 75 14.97 6.20 -9.26
N VAL A 76 15.02 6.30 -7.93
CA VAL A 76 14.73 7.50 -7.15
C VAL A 76 15.99 7.92 -6.38
N PRO A 77 16.78 8.88 -6.90
CA PRO A 77 17.98 9.37 -6.22
C PRO A 77 17.63 10.09 -4.92
N LEU A 78 18.35 9.79 -3.83
CA LEU A 78 18.10 10.36 -2.51
C LEU A 78 19.20 11.34 -2.10
N PRO A 79 18.88 12.40 -1.33
CA PRO A 79 19.88 13.40 -0.90
C PRO A 79 20.98 12.85 0.02
N ASN A 80 20.83 11.63 0.56
CA ASN A 80 21.87 10.95 1.33
C ASN A 80 22.84 10.14 0.46
N GLY A 81 22.76 10.27 -0.87
CA GLY A 81 23.62 9.58 -1.84
C GLY A 81 23.21 8.13 -2.13
N ARG A 82 22.09 7.66 -1.57
CA ARG A 82 21.51 6.35 -1.86
C ARG A 82 20.46 6.47 -2.96
N THR A 83 19.95 5.33 -3.42
CA THR A 83 18.94 5.26 -4.46
C THR A 83 17.82 4.33 -4.01
N SER A 84 16.59 4.85 -3.98
CA SER A 84 15.35 4.08 -3.87
C SER A 84 14.77 3.84 -5.27
N ARG A 85 13.54 3.33 -5.39
CA ARG A 85 12.91 2.92 -6.65
C ARG A 85 11.42 3.22 -6.61
N ASN A 86 10.82 3.50 -7.77
CA ASN A 86 9.38 3.27 -7.97
C ASN A 86 9.20 2.04 -8.85
N ARG A 87 8.14 1.26 -8.61
CA ARG A 87 7.71 0.16 -9.50
C ARG A 87 6.23 0.29 -9.79
N TRP A 88 5.82 -0.11 -10.99
CA TRP A 88 4.41 -0.09 -11.36
C TRP A 88 4.04 -1.21 -12.33
N THR A 89 2.75 -1.51 -12.37
CA THR A 89 2.11 -2.31 -13.43
C THR A 89 0.81 -1.63 -13.82
N SER A 90 0.39 -1.80 -15.08
CA SER A 90 -0.82 -1.18 -15.62
C SER A 90 -1.74 -2.20 -16.27
N PHE A 91 -3.04 -1.99 -16.13
CA PHE A 91 -4.10 -2.84 -16.68
C PHE A 91 -5.12 -2.01 -17.46
N GLY A 92 -5.66 -2.60 -18.52
CA GLY A 92 -6.57 -1.93 -19.43
C GLY A 92 -5.88 -0.91 -20.32
N THR A 93 -6.68 -0.20 -21.11
CA THR A 93 -6.22 0.81 -22.06
C THR A 93 -7.28 1.87 -22.24
N GLY A 94 -6.90 3.13 -22.04
CA GLY A 94 -7.73 4.28 -22.38
C GLY A 94 -7.27 5.57 -21.71
N PRO A 95 -7.89 6.71 -22.06
CA PRO A 95 -7.44 8.03 -21.65
C PRO A 95 -7.80 8.39 -20.20
N VAL A 96 -8.70 7.64 -19.55
CA VAL A 96 -9.01 7.83 -18.13
C VAL A 96 -7.99 7.05 -17.31
N GLU A 97 -7.23 7.73 -16.46
CA GLU A 97 -6.28 7.07 -15.56
C GLU A 97 -6.86 6.91 -14.15
N ILE A 98 -6.64 5.73 -13.56
CA ILE A 98 -6.80 5.48 -12.13
C ILE A 98 -5.45 5.03 -11.60
N LEU A 99 -4.83 5.83 -10.73
CA LEU A 99 -3.58 5.50 -10.07
C LEU A 99 -3.86 5.11 -8.61
N LEU A 100 -3.35 3.95 -8.21
CA LEU A 100 -3.43 3.44 -6.84
C LEU A 100 -2.00 3.22 -6.34
N GLY A 101 -1.67 3.85 -5.21
CA GLY A 101 -0.30 3.92 -4.70
C GLY A 101 -0.16 3.45 -3.26
N GLY A 102 1.00 2.88 -2.94
CA GLY A 102 1.44 2.55 -1.59
C GLY A 102 2.96 2.59 -1.52
N HIS A 103 3.54 2.99 -0.38
CA HIS A 103 4.99 3.07 -0.25
C HIS A 103 5.59 1.79 0.32
N VAL A 104 6.85 1.53 -0.04
CA VAL A 104 7.55 0.28 0.30
C VAL A 104 8.46 0.44 1.50
N ASP A 105 9.06 1.62 1.63
CA ASP A 105 10.02 1.91 2.69
C ASP A 105 9.36 2.05 4.05
N THR A 106 10.20 2.01 5.09
CA THR A 106 9.78 2.17 6.48
C THR A 106 10.76 3.07 7.21
N LEU A 107 10.32 3.64 8.33
CA LEU A 107 11.24 4.16 9.33
C LEU A 107 12.09 3.06 9.98
N ALA A 108 13.30 3.40 10.43
CA ALA A 108 14.23 2.51 11.13
C ALA A 108 13.69 1.89 12.44
N VAL A 109 12.64 2.48 12.99
CA VAL A 109 12.02 2.05 14.26
C VAL A 109 10.72 1.28 14.05
N SER A 110 10.31 1.08 12.80
CA SER A 110 9.04 0.45 12.46
C SER A 110 9.28 -0.89 11.75
N PRO A 111 8.53 -1.96 12.11
CA PRO A 111 8.47 -3.17 11.29
C PRO A 111 7.75 -2.90 9.95
N GLY A 112 6.93 -1.83 9.89
CA GLY A 112 6.24 -1.36 8.71
C GLY A 112 5.21 -2.33 8.14
N ALA A 113 4.51 -3.06 9.01
CA ALA A 113 3.43 -3.94 8.60
C ALA A 113 2.22 -3.17 8.12
N ASP A 114 1.74 -2.20 8.91
CA ASP A 114 0.63 -1.34 8.50
C ASP A 114 1.10 -0.10 7.72
N ASP A 115 2.32 0.35 8.01
CA ASP A 115 2.95 1.52 7.40
C ASP A 115 4.25 1.10 6.67
N ASN A 116 4.19 0.57 5.45
CA ASN A 116 2.98 0.37 4.63
C ASN A 116 2.94 -1.00 3.93
N GLY A 117 3.39 -2.05 4.63
CA GLY A 117 3.32 -3.42 4.13
C GLY A 117 1.91 -3.85 3.74
N SER A 118 0.89 -3.36 4.44
CA SER A 118 -0.53 -3.64 4.21
C SER A 118 -0.99 -3.07 2.86
N GLY A 119 -0.67 -1.82 2.55
CA GLY A 119 -0.97 -1.21 1.26
C GLY A 119 -0.21 -1.89 0.12
N VAL A 120 1.06 -2.24 0.32
CA VAL A 120 1.84 -3.02 -0.66
C VAL A 120 1.15 -4.36 -0.98
N ALA A 121 0.70 -5.08 0.05
CA ALA A 121 0.01 -6.36 -0.10
C ALA A 121 -1.36 -6.21 -0.78
N VAL A 122 -2.12 -5.17 -0.46
CA VAL A 122 -3.39 -4.84 -1.15
C VAL A 122 -3.15 -4.64 -2.64
N LEU A 123 -2.12 -3.88 -3.03
CA LEU A 123 -1.81 -3.63 -4.44
C LEU A 123 -1.39 -4.92 -5.16
N LEU A 124 -0.62 -5.80 -4.53
CA LEU A 124 -0.23 -7.10 -5.10
C LEU A 124 -1.46 -7.99 -5.34
N GLU A 125 -2.36 -8.07 -4.37
CA GLU A 125 -3.60 -8.83 -4.52
C GLU A 125 -4.54 -8.20 -5.55
N LEU A 126 -4.59 -6.87 -5.65
CA LEU A 126 -5.35 -6.19 -6.69
C LEU A 126 -4.75 -6.46 -8.09
N ALA A 127 -3.43 -6.48 -8.24
CA ALA A 127 -2.78 -6.85 -9.49
C ALA A 127 -3.20 -8.25 -9.93
N ARG A 128 -3.20 -9.21 -9.01
CA ARG A 128 -3.66 -10.59 -9.24
C ARG A 128 -5.13 -10.64 -9.69
N ARG A 129 -6.00 -9.86 -9.06
CA ARG A 129 -7.44 -9.82 -9.38
C ARG A 129 -7.75 -9.11 -10.70
N LEU A 130 -6.95 -8.12 -11.07
CA LEU A 130 -7.06 -7.45 -12.37
C LEU A 130 -6.58 -8.37 -13.49
N ASP A 131 -5.51 -9.13 -13.25
CA ASP A 131 -4.95 -10.11 -14.18
C ASP A 131 -5.89 -11.31 -14.40
N ASP A 132 -6.35 -11.96 -13.33
CA ASP A 132 -7.30 -13.08 -13.42
C ASP A 132 -8.73 -12.63 -13.80
N GLY A 133 -8.97 -11.32 -13.75
CA GLY A 133 -10.20 -10.70 -14.16
C GLY A 133 -11.37 -10.83 -13.17
N SER A 134 -11.12 -11.30 -11.94
CA SER A 134 -12.09 -11.21 -10.85
C SER A 134 -12.44 -9.77 -10.48
N VAL A 135 -11.55 -8.82 -10.79
CA VAL A 135 -11.83 -7.38 -10.86
C VAL A 135 -11.64 -6.93 -12.31
N ARG A 136 -12.62 -6.19 -12.86
CA ARG A 136 -12.58 -5.70 -14.24
C ARG A 136 -12.13 -4.25 -14.29
N VAL A 137 -11.25 -3.92 -15.23
CA VAL A 137 -10.97 -2.53 -15.60
C VAL A 137 -12.18 -1.97 -16.37
N PRO A 138 -12.72 -0.79 -16.02
CA PRO A 138 -13.75 -0.14 -16.81
C PRO A 138 -13.29 0.14 -18.25
N PRO A 139 -14.18 0.04 -19.26
CA PRO A 139 -13.83 0.38 -20.64
C PRO A 139 -13.33 1.83 -20.76
N GLY A 140 -12.25 2.03 -21.52
CA GLY A 140 -11.65 3.36 -21.71
C GLY A 140 -10.79 3.84 -20.53
N THR A 141 -10.47 2.96 -19.58
CA THR A 141 -9.64 3.27 -18.42
C THR A 141 -8.32 2.51 -18.44
N THR A 142 -7.26 3.17 -17.99
CA THR A 142 -5.98 2.55 -17.62
C THR A 142 -5.86 2.60 -16.09
N VAL A 143 -5.74 1.44 -15.44
CA VAL A 143 -5.50 1.34 -13.99
C VAL A 143 -4.01 1.07 -13.78
N THR A 144 -3.32 1.96 -13.08
CA THR A 144 -1.89 1.81 -12.77
C THR A 144 -1.71 1.64 -11.26
N LEU A 145 -1.07 0.54 -10.88
CA LEU A 145 -0.70 0.26 -9.49
C LEU A 145 0.75 0.64 -9.30
N VAL A 146 1.05 1.46 -8.29
CA VAL A 146 2.39 2.01 -8.06
C VAL A 146 2.87 1.70 -6.64
N TRP A 147 4.06 1.11 -6.56
CA TRP A 147 4.81 0.94 -5.33
C TRP A 147 5.87 2.02 -5.28
N PHE A 148 5.66 3.01 -4.40
CA PHE A 148 6.54 4.16 -4.26
C PHE A 148 7.70 3.87 -3.31
N GLY A 149 8.87 4.38 -3.65
CA GLY A 149 10.04 4.35 -2.78
C GLY A 149 10.25 5.66 -2.05
N ALA A 150 10.95 5.59 -0.91
CA ALA A 150 11.36 6.76 -0.14
C ALA A 150 10.19 7.73 0.18
N GLU A 151 9.06 7.18 0.61
CA GLU A 151 7.96 7.99 1.12
C GLU A 151 8.28 8.58 2.47
N GLU A 152 8.94 7.79 3.33
CA GLU A 152 9.18 8.12 4.72
C GLU A 152 10.29 9.17 4.86
N ARG A 153 10.33 9.84 6.01
CA ARG A 153 11.45 10.75 6.29
C ARG A 153 12.78 10.01 6.31
N LEU A 154 13.78 10.58 5.63
CA LEU A 154 15.15 10.10 5.77
C LEU A 154 15.71 10.50 7.15
N ALA A 155 16.48 9.60 7.76
CA ALA A 155 17.11 9.84 9.05
C ALA A 155 17.93 11.16 9.06
N GLY A 156 17.71 12.00 10.06
CA GLY A 156 18.44 13.27 10.23
C GLY A 156 17.99 14.43 9.33
N ARG A 157 16.85 14.32 8.63
CA ARG A 157 16.29 15.39 7.80
C ARG A 157 15.12 16.12 8.48
N VAL A 158 14.77 17.30 7.92
CA VAL A 158 13.64 18.14 8.37
C VAL A 158 12.28 17.53 8.02
N ALA A 159 11.22 18.01 8.65
CA ALA A 159 9.88 17.41 8.61
C ALA A 159 9.24 17.27 7.21
N ASN A 160 9.65 18.06 6.20
CA ASN A 160 9.06 18.03 4.85
C ASN A 160 9.93 17.29 3.81
N ASP A 161 10.95 16.56 4.25
CA ASP A 161 11.94 15.91 3.40
C ASP A 161 11.63 14.42 3.20
N HIS A 162 10.52 14.17 2.52
CA HIS A 162 9.86 12.88 2.37
C HIS A 162 9.12 12.83 1.02
N HIS A 163 8.52 11.68 0.69
CA HIS A 163 7.74 11.44 -0.54
C HIS A 163 8.55 11.57 -1.83
N TYR A 164 9.82 11.18 -1.81
CA TYR A 164 10.72 11.35 -2.96
C TYR A 164 10.21 10.63 -4.20
N GLY A 165 9.78 9.38 -4.05
CA GLY A 165 9.28 8.58 -5.17
C GLY A 165 8.05 9.20 -5.83
N SER A 166 7.02 9.54 -5.06
CA SER A 166 5.80 10.13 -5.62
C SER A 166 5.99 11.55 -6.15
N ARG A 167 6.86 12.35 -5.51
CA ARG A 167 7.21 13.69 -6.00
C ARG A 167 7.97 13.63 -7.32
N GLN A 168 8.87 12.65 -7.49
CA GLN A 168 9.58 12.44 -8.75
C GLN A 168 8.59 12.08 -9.86
N LEU A 169 7.74 11.07 -9.65
CA LEU A 169 6.74 10.66 -10.65
C LEU A 169 5.82 11.84 -11.05
N ALA A 170 5.32 12.59 -10.08
CA ALA A 170 4.47 13.76 -10.35
C ALA A 170 5.20 14.84 -11.16
N ALA A 171 6.47 15.11 -10.84
CA ALA A 171 7.28 16.08 -11.57
C ALA A 171 7.55 15.64 -13.02
N GLU A 172 7.83 14.35 -13.22
CA GLU A 172 8.05 13.77 -14.55
C GLU A 172 6.77 13.80 -15.41
N ARG A 173 5.61 13.46 -14.82
CA ARG A 173 4.31 13.57 -15.48
C ARG A 173 3.99 15.00 -15.89
N LEU A 174 4.19 15.97 -14.99
CA LEU A 174 4.00 17.39 -15.31
C LEU A 174 4.93 17.86 -16.44
N ALA A 175 6.19 17.44 -16.42
CA ALA A 175 7.15 17.75 -17.49
C ALA A 175 6.75 17.14 -18.84
N ALA A 176 6.06 15.99 -18.84
CA ALA A 176 5.51 15.35 -20.02
C ALA A 176 4.14 15.93 -20.46
N GLY A 177 3.61 16.95 -19.78
CA GLY A 177 2.30 17.52 -20.06
C GLY A 177 1.13 16.61 -19.65
N GLN A 178 1.38 15.68 -18.72
CA GLN A 178 0.39 14.77 -18.15
C GLN A 178 -0.07 15.28 -16.76
N PRO A 179 -1.27 14.88 -16.31
CA PRO A 179 -1.69 15.11 -14.92
C PRO A 179 -0.70 14.48 -13.92
N PRO A 180 -0.40 15.15 -12.79
CA PRO A 180 0.52 14.63 -11.78
C PRO A 180 0.00 13.36 -11.10
#